data_AF-A0A0D0GHR6-F1
#
_entry.id   AF-A0A0D0GHR6-F1
#
_cell.length_a   1.000
_cell.length_b   1.000
_cell.length_c   1.000
_cell.angle_alpha   90.00
_cell.angle_beta   90.00
_cell.angle_gamma   90.00
#
_symmetry.space_group_name_H-M   'P 1'
#
loop_
_entity.id
_entity.type
_entity.pdbx_description
1 polymer ?
#
loop_
_entity_poly.entity_id
_entity_poly.type
_entity_poly.pdbx_seq_one_letter_code
_entity_poly.pdbx_strand_id
1 'polypeptide(L)'
;MKNVEISRQYLLAFGTLYGEEQFNLVKSLKVLPRKPALELISVILHAHNRRKRSDIRFQSTQLFSWMMQMDKTEQSLIVDFAQRENKLTGDSSFQLLDRKACLNLLQHILVYCEGTNEELKAKDHSMLFKCLLYFNTKVNADQESIFNWDRSGSVEQFADYILPIHFKNIDLSTHRDYKVQFLKVYYFFKFCEQDAKYSTYLTNFLNALKIKTYGNYLWRVLDQMFLLTLNEEVTTKVQIAGDEQYMSFYNNLSINSNIKEIHPDLLPLRQFPLFKLTDNQFLYLDYRLFVDKFYQSFLFDFASQAKISVGSLKSHMGEHFSETILFYKVMSNCFNKYGHTKLNGKELKKNIERF
;
A
#
# COMPACT_ATOMS: atom_id res chain seq x y z
N MET A 1 21.06 23.85 -0.49
CA MET A 1 19.80 23.06 -0.55
C MET A 1 19.43 22.91 -2.01
N LYS A 2 19.12 21.70 -2.50
CA LYS A 2 18.53 21.57 -3.84
C LYS A 2 17.14 22.20 -3.80
N ASN A 3 16.83 23.07 -4.75
CA ASN A 3 15.49 23.62 -4.91
C ASN A 3 14.50 22.45 -5.10
N VAL A 4 13.37 22.50 -4.41
CA VAL A 4 12.29 21.54 -4.62
C VAL A 4 11.60 21.95 -5.92
N GLU A 5 11.94 21.27 -7.02
CA GLU A 5 11.27 21.46 -8.30
C GLU A 5 9.98 20.63 -8.33
N ILE A 6 8.85 21.33 -8.40
CA ILE A 6 7.55 20.71 -8.69
C ILE A 6 7.51 20.48 -10.20
N SER A 7 7.65 19.22 -10.60
CA SER A 7 7.55 18.80 -12.01
C SER A 7 6.23 18.09 -12.26
N ARG A 8 5.61 18.39 -13.39
CA ARG A 8 4.40 17.71 -13.85
C ARG A 8 4.76 16.27 -14.21
N GLN A 9 4.05 15.30 -13.65
CA GLN A 9 4.11 13.92 -14.10
C GLN A 9 3.01 13.69 -15.13
N TYR A 10 3.34 13.00 -16.22
CA TYR A 10 2.40 12.63 -17.26
C TYR A 10 1.96 11.19 -17.01
N LEU A 11 0.77 11.00 -16.44
CA LEU A 11 0.18 9.67 -16.29
C LEU A 11 -0.66 9.35 -17.53
N LEU A 12 -0.28 8.28 -18.25
CA LEU A 12 -0.95 7.85 -19.47
C LEU A 12 -2.42 7.51 -19.20
N ALA A 13 -3.33 8.21 -19.87
CA ALA A 13 -4.78 8.09 -19.68
C ALA A 13 -5.44 7.31 -20.84
N PHE A 14 -6.67 6.84 -20.62
CA PHE A 14 -7.43 6.10 -21.63
C PHE A 14 -7.62 6.91 -22.92
N GLY A 15 -8.09 8.16 -22.80
CA GLY A 15 -8.35 9.02 -23.95
C GLY A 15 -7.11 9.37 -24.77
N THR A 16 -5.91 9.24 -24.20
CA THR A 16 -4.65 9.47 -24.94
C THR A 16 -4.46 8.45 -26.07
N LEU A 17 -4.83 7.19 -25.85
CA LEU A 17 -4.67 6.13 -26.85
C LEU A 17 -5.96 5.85 -27.62
N TYR A 18 -7.11 5.96 -26.95
CA TYR A 18 -8.41 5.52 -27.48
C TYR A 18 -9.37 6.67 -27.82
N GLY A 19 -8.95 7.92 -27.62
CA GLY A 19 -9.79 9.09 -27.90
C GLY A 19 -11.11 9.06 -27.12
N GLU A 20 -12.22 9.26 -27.84
CA GLU A 20 -13.59 9.28 -27.28
C GLU A 20 -14.29 7.91 -27.31
N GLU A 21 -13.55 6.82 -27.47
CA GLU A 21 -14.13 5.46 -27.47
C GLU A 21 -14.95 5.21 -26.19
N GLN A 22 -16.20 4.75 -26.35
CA GLN A 22 -17.04 4.39 -25.22
C GLN A 22 -16.51 3.12 -24.54
N PHE A 23 -15.97 3.25 -23.34
CA PHE A 23 -15.46 2.14 -22.56
C PHE A 23 -16.41 1.71 -21.43
N ASN A 24 -16.95 0.50 -21.52
CA ASN A 24 -17.74 -0.10 -20.45
C ASN A 24 -16.86 -0.97 -19.54
N LEU A 25 -16.41 -0.38 -18.43
CA LEU A 25 -15.54 -1.06 -17.46
C LEU A 25 -16.14 -2.37 -16.92
N VAL A 26 -17.40 -2.35 -16.48
CA VAL A 26 -18.02 -3.52 -15.83
C VAL A 26 -18.16 -4.68 -16.81
N LYS A 27 -18.63 -4.41 -18.03
CA LYS A 27 -18.74 -5.43 -19.09
C LYS A 27 -17.37 -6.01 -19.44
N SER A 28 -16.35 -5.15 -19.49
CA SER A 28 -14.96 -5.53 -19.79
C SER A 28 -14.35 -6.43 -18.72
N LEU A 29 -14.62 -6.16 -17.44
CA LEU A 29 -14.10 -6.96 -16.34
C LEU A 29 -14.79 -8.33 -16.22
N LYS A 30 -16.10 -8.43 -16.52
CA LYS A 30 -16.86 -9.69 -16.36
C LYS A 30 -16.29 -10.86 -17.15
N VAL A 31 -15.67 -10.61 -18.29
CA VAL A 31 -15.14 -11.65 -19.19
C VAL A 31 -13.71 -12.08 -18.86
N LEU A 32 -13.03 -11.41 -17.94
CA LEU A 32 -11.62 -11.65 -17.64
C LEU A 32 -11.43 -12.85 -16.69
N PRO A 33 -10.39 -13.68 -16.91
CA PRO A 33 -9.97 -14.69 -15.93
C PRO A 33 -9.51 -14.02 -14.63
N ARG A 34 -10.22 -14.28 -13.53
CA ARG A 34 -10.07 -13.48 -12.31
C ARG A 34 -8.71 -13.66 -11.64
N LYS A 35 -8.28 -14.90 -11.38
CA LYS A 35 -7.04 -15.15 -10.62
C LYS A 35 -5.81 -14.64 -11.37
N PRO A 36 -5.63 -14.93 -12.67
CA PRO A 36 -4.49 -14.41 -13.42
C PRO A 36 -4.52 -12.89 -13.61
N ALA A 37 -5.71 -12.29 -13.72
CA ALA A 37 -5.85 -10.84 -13.74
C ALA A 37 -5.37 -10.19 -12.42
N LEU A 38 -5.77 -10.75 -11.26
CA LEU A 38 -5.26 -10.30 -9.97
C LEU A 38 -3.76 -10.48 -9.86
N GLU A 39 -3.23 -11.64 -10.26
CA GLU A 39 -1.80 -11.95 -10.22
C GLU A 39 -0.99 -10.93 -11.03
N LEU A 40 -1.38 -10.66 -12.28
CA LEU A 40 -0.71 -9.69 -13.14
C LEU A 40 -0.64 -8.31 -12.50
N ILE A 41 -1.79 -7.77 -12.06
CA ILE A 41 -1.84 -6.42 -11.49
C ILE A 41 -1.07 -6.35 -10.16
N SER A 42 -1.14 -7.39 -9.34
CA SER A 42 -0.39 -7.46 -8.09
C SER A 42 1.12 -7.51 -8.32
N VAL A 43 1.62 -8.29 -9.28
CA VAL A 43 3.05 -8.35 -9.63
C VAL A 43 3.54 -6.99 -10.14
N ILE A 44 2.78 -6.36 -11.04
CA ILE A 44 3.12 -5.04 -11.58
C ILE A 44 3.15 -3.98 -10.47
N LEU A 45 2.16 -4.00 -9.57
CA LEU A 45 2.12 -3.11 -8.42
C LEU A 45 3.29 -3.35 -7.45
N HIS A 46 3.67 -4.62 -7.23
CA HIS A 46 4.84 -4.98 -6.42
C HIS A 46 6.14 -4.45 -7.04
N ALA A 47 6.32 -4.61 -8.35
CA ALA A 47 7.45 -4.04 -9.08
C ALA A 47 7.49 -2.52 -8.95
N HIS A 48 6.35 -1.85 -9.13
CA HIS A 48 6.22 -0.40 -8.96
C HIS A 48 6.63 0.05 -7.55
N ASN A 49 6.25 -0.70 -6.53
CA ASN A 49 6.54 -0.38 -5.14
C ASN A 49 8.02 -0.64 -4.76
N ARG A 50 8.69 -1.63 -5.39
CA ARG A 50 10.11 -1.99 -5.18
C ARG A 50 11.09 -1.15 -6.00
N ARG A 51 10.63 -0.42 -7.02
CA ARG A 51 11.52 0.32 -7.92
C ARG A 51 12.47 1.26 -7.18
N LYS A 52 13.68 1.41 -7.71
CA LYS A 52 14.60 2.45 -7.27
C LYS A 52 14.13 3.79 -7.84
N ARG A 53 14.17 4.86 -7.04
CA ARG A 53 13.83 6.22 -7.52
C ARG A 53 14.72 6.70 -8.67
N SER A 54 15.92 6.15 -8.79
CA SER A 54 16.86 6.44 -9.89
C SER A 54 16.50 5.75 -11.21
N ASP A 55 15.55 4.80 -11.21
CA ASP A 55 15.15 4.07 -12.41
C ASP A 55 14.12 4.87 -13.21
N ILE A 56 14.63 5.80 -14.01
CA ILE A 56 13.82 6.69 -14.86
C ILE A 56 13.11 5.96 -16.01
N ARG A 57 13.57 4.76 -16.39
CA ARG A 57 13.02 3.98 -17.52
C ARG A 57 12.01 2.92 -17.07
N PHE A 58 11.79 2.77 -15.76
CA PHE A 58 10.88 1.78 -15.21
C PHE A 58 9.50 1.84 -15.89
N GLN A 59 8.89 3.03 -15.97
CA GLN A 59 7.52 3.20 -16.47
C GLN A 59 7.40 2.81 -17.95
N SER A 60 8.35 3.23 -18.79
CA SER A 60 8.39 2.90 -20.21
C SER A 60 8.69 1.41 -20.43
N THR A 61 9.56 0.83 -19.61
CA THR A 61 9.85 -0.61 -19.66
C THR A 61 8.60 -1.42 -19.34
N GLN A 62 7.80 -1.00 -18.35
CA GLN A 62 6.53 -1.65 -18.03
C GLN A 62 5.51 -1.50 -19.17
N LEU A 63 5.45 -0.34 -19.84
CA LEU A 63 4.61 -0.13 -21.02
C LEU A 63 4.94 -1.14 -22.12
N PHE A 64 6.21 -1.21 -22.53
CA PHE A 64 6.61 -2.11 -23.62
C PHE A 64 6.52 -3.57 -23.21
N SER A 65 6.84 -3.92 -21.96
CA SER A 65 6.70 -5.30 -21.47
C SER A 65 5.25 -5.77 -21.52
N TRP A 66 4.29 -4.92 -21.14
CA TRP A 66 2.87 -5.26 -21.21
C TRP A 66 2.40 -5.31 -22.67
N MET A 67 2.81 -4.34 -23.49
CA MET A 67 2.49 -4.27 -24.92
C MET A 67 2.79 -5.60 -25.65
N MET A 68 3.94 -6.21 -25.37
CA MET A 68 4.34 -7.48 -26.00
C MET A 68 3.39 -8.65 -25.75
N GLN A 69 2.52 -8.55 -24.73
CA GLN A 69 1.52 -9.57 -24.38
C GLN A 69 0.14 -9.30 -24.97
N MET A 70 -0.08 -8.14 -25.60
CA MET A 70 -1.38 -7.72 -26.15
C MET A 70 -1.61 -8.23 -27.57
N ASP A 71 -2.83 -8.03 -28.08
CA ASP A 71 -3.10 -8.23 -29.50
C ASP A 71 -2.36 -7.21 -30.39
N LYS A 72 -2.25 -7.53 -31.69
CA LYS A 72 -1.50 -6.71 -32.65
C LYS A 72 -2.08 -5.30 -32.83
N THR A 73 -3.38 -5.12 -32.64
CA THR A 73 -4.04 -3.83 -32.82
C THR A 73 -3.61 -2.88 -31.70
N GLU A 74 -3.64 -3.35 -30.46
CA GLU A 74 -3.17 -2.58 -29.30
C GLU A 74 -1.66 -2.34 -29.32
N GLN A 75 -0.87 -3.32 -29.81
CA GLN A 75 0.56 -3.13 -30.00
C GLN A 75 0.86 -1.95 -30.94
N SER A 76 0.19 -1.89 -32.10
CA SER A 76 0.37 -0.80 -33.06
C SER A 76 0.00 0.55 -32.47
N LEU A 77 -1.10 0.64 -31.71
CA LEU A 77 -1.50 1.90 -31.04
C LEU A 77 -0.43 2.41 -30.06
N ILE A 78 0.16 1.51 -29.27
CA ILE A 78 1.22 1.89 -28.32
C ILE A 78 2.50 2.29 -29.05
N VAL A 79 2.85 1.59 -30.13
CA VAL A 79 4.01 1.93 -30.97
C VAL A 79 3.83 3.33 -31.59
N ASP A 80 2.67 3.61 -32.18
CA ASP A 80 2.37 4.92 -32.79
C ASP A 80 2.41 6.04 -31.76
N PHE A 81 1.88 5.81 -30.56
CA PHE A 81 1.98 6.74 -29.43
C PHE A 81 3.45 6.97 -29.04
N ALA A 82 4.22 5.90 -28.83
CA ALA A 82 5.61 5.99 -28.40
C ALA A 82 6.51 6.67 -29.44
N GLN A 83 6.23 6.49 -30.74
CA GLN A 83 6.95 7.19 -31.81
C GLN A 83 6.64 8.68 -31.82
N ARG A 84 5.35 9.04 -31.70
CA ARG A 84 4.90 10.43 -31.66
C ARG A 84 5.42 11.17 -30.42
N GLU A 85 5.37 10.49 -29.27
CA GLU A 85 5.70 11.02 -27.94
C GLU A 85 7.05 10.45 -27.42
N ASN A 86 8.01 10.19 -28.31
CA ASN A 86 9.29 9.55 -27.96
C ASN A 86 10.04 10.29 -26.85
N LYS A 87 10.07 11.63 -26.92
CA LYS A 87 10.70 12.45 -25.87
C LYS A 87 10.03 12.26 -24.51
N LEU A 88 8.70 12.21 -24.49
CA LEU A 88 7.92 12.04 -23.27
C LEU A 88 8.12 10.64 -22.70
N THR A 89 7.97 9.60 -23.52
CA THR A 89 8.13 8.20 -23.09
C THR A 89 9.55 7.87 -22.63
N GLY A 90 10.56 8.63 -23.06
CA GLY A 90 11.93 8.54 -22.56
C GLY A 90 12.24 9.36 -21.30
N ASP A 91 11.31 10.21 -20.85
CA ASP A 91 11.52 11.16 -19.76
C ASP A 91 11.06 10.62 -18.39
N SER A 92 11.70 11.11 -17.33
CA SER A 92 11.38 10.73 -15.94
C SER A 92 9.98 11.16 -15.46
N SER A 93 9.34 12.10 -16.16
CA SER A 93 7.98 12.56 -15.90
C SER A 93 6.91 11.58 -16.41
N PHE A 94 7.24 10.69 -17.35
CA PHE A 94 6.27 9.72 -17.87
C PHE A 94 5.91 8.65 -16.84
N GLN A 95 4.62 8.39 -16.72
CA GLN A 95 4.07 7.37 -15.85
C GLN A 95 3.02 6.55 -16.59
N LEU A 96 3.17 5.23 -16.49
CA LEU A 96 2.12 4.29 -16.84
C LEU A 96 1.37 3.83 -15.59
N LEU A 97 2.14 3.45 -14.57
CA LEU A 97 1.64 2.85 -13.37
C LEU A 97 1.49 3.90 -12.29
N ASP A 98 0.28 4.05 -11.78
CA ASP A 98 -0.03 4.72 -10.54
C ASP A 98 -0.58 3.72 -9.50
N ARG A 99 -0.20 3.89 -8.23
CA ARG A 99 -0.56 2.97 -7.15
C ARG A 99 -2.07 3.00 -6.87
N LYS A 100 -2.69 4.17 -6.88
CA LYS A 100 -4.14 4.32 -6.65
C LYS A 100 -4.92 3.70 -7.82
N ALA A 101 -4.47 3.91 -9.06
CA ALA A 101 -5.07 3.27 -10.23
C ALA A 101 -5.00 1.74 -10.15
N CYS A 102 -3.84 1.17 -9.80
CA CYS A 102 -3.68 -0.28 -9.65
C CYS A 102 -4.56 -0.86 -8.53
N LEU A 103 -4.63 -0.20 -7.38
CA LEU A 103 -5.46 -0.65 -6.26
C LEU A 103 -6.96 -0.57 -6.58
N ASN A 104 -7.38 0.47 -7.29
CA ASN A 104 -8.76 0.56 -7.79
C ASN A 104 -9.06 -0.56 -8.77
N LEU A 105 -8.14 -0.86 -9.69
CA LEU A 105 -8.30 -1.98 -10.63
C LEU A 105 -8.42 -3.32 -9.89
N LEU A 106 -7.55 -3.60 -8.92
CA LEU A 106 -7.64 -4.81 -8.09
C LEU A 106 -9.00 -4.95 -7.40
N GLN A 107 -9.49 -3.88 -6.78
CA GLN A 107 -10.80 -3.89 -6.12
C GLN A 107 -11.94 -4.16 -7.12
N HIS A 108 -11.88 -3.57 -8.32
CA HIS A 108 -12.91 -3.80 -9.34
C HIS A 108 -12.83 -5.20 -9.95
N ILE A 109 -11.64 -5.78 -10.11
CA ILE A 109 -11.46 -7.19 -10.49
C ILE A 109 -12.10 -8.09 -9.42
N LEU A 110 -11.89 -7.79 -8.13
CA LEU A 110 -12.45 -8.58 -7.03
C LEU A 110 -13.98 -8.55 -6.96
N VAL A 111 -14.61 -7.45 -7.39
CA VAL A 111 -16.07 -7.28 -7.36
C VAL A 111 -16.73 -7.80 -8.65
N TYR A 112 -16.17 -7.50 -9.82
CA TYR A 112 -16.87 -7.67 -11.10
C TYR A 112 -16.36 -8.83 -11.96
N CYS A 113 -15.15 -9.36 -11.75
CA CYS A 113 -14.69 -10.51 -12.53
C CYS A 113 -15.36 -11.79 -12.02
N GLU A 114 -16.14 -12.41 -12.89
CA GLU A 114 -16.80 -13.70 -12.66
C GLU A 114 -16.03 -14.86 -13.34
N GLY A 115 -14.94 -14.54 -14.07
CA GLY A 115 -14.29 -15.45 -15.00
C GLY A 115 -13.54 -16.63 -14.39
N THR A 116 -13.09 -17.51 -15.28
CA THR A 116 -12.43 -18.78 -15.00
C THR A 116 -10.99 -18.58 -14.46
N ASN A 117 -10.31 -19.69 -14.16
CA ASN A 117 -8.90 -19.71 -13.79
C ASN A 117 -7.97 -19.95 -15.01
N GLU A 118 -8.47 -19.74 -16.23
CA GLU A 118 -7.66 -19.88 -17.45
C GLU A 118 -6.57 -18.80 -17.53
N GLU A 119 -5.44 -19.13 -18.15
CA GLU A 119 -4.38 -18.17 -18.42
C GLU A 119 -4.88 -16.99 -19.28
N LEU A 120 -4.30 -15.81 -19.05
CA LEU A 120 -4.62 -14.61 -19.82
C LEU A 120 -4.21 -14.80 -21.28
N LYS A 121 -5.15 -14.57 -22.19
CA LYS A 121 -4.90 -14.50 -23.63
C LYS A 121 -4.53 -13.07 -24.02
N ALA A 122 -4.01 -12.87 -25.23
CA ALA A 122 -3.60 -11.55 -25.71
C ALA A 122 -4.70 -10.48 -25.58
N LYS A 123 -5.95 -10.85 -25.89
CA LYS A 123 -7.14 -9.99 -25.71
C LYS A 123 -7.40 -9.60 -24.24
N ASP A 124 -7.05 -10.48 -23.30
CA ASP A 124 -7.26 -10.24 -21.87
C ASP A 124 -6.20 -9.25 -21.34
N HIS A 125 -4.96 -9.35 -21.84
CA HIS A 125 -3.92 -8.36 -21.60
C HIS A 125 -4.29 -6.97 -22.15
N SER A 126 -4.78 -6.92 -23.39
CA SER A 126 -5.33 -5.71 -24.02
C SER A 126 -6.43 -5.08 -23.15
N MET A 127 -7.38 -5.90 -22.70
CA MET A 127 -8.51 -5.43 -21.90
C MET A 127 -8.09 -4.93 -20.51
N LEU A 128 -7.19 -5.65 -19.82
CA LEU A 128 -6.65 -5.22 -18.53
C LEU A 128 -5.89 -3.90 -18.63
N PHE A 129 -5.16 -3.69 -19.74
CA PHE A 129 -4.48 -2.44 -20.00
C PHE A 129 -5.46 -1.27 -20.19
N LYS A 130 -6.52 -1.46 -20.99
CA LYS A 130 -7.61 -0.48 -21.11
C LYS A 130 -8.24 -0.14 -19.75
N CYS A 131 -8.50 -1.16 -18.92
CA CYS A 131 -9.01 -0.97 -17.57
C CYS A 131 -8.05 -0.15 -16.70
N LEU A 132 -6.73 -0.41 -16.77
CA LEU A 132 -5.73 0.40 -16.06
C LEU A 132 -5.77 1.86 -16.53
N LEU A 133 -5.74 2.10 -17.84
CA LEU A 133 -5.76 3.46 -18.39
C LEU A 133 -7.05 4.20 -18.05
N TYR A 134 -8.18 3.50 -17.93
CA TYR A 134 -9.43 4.06 -17.44
C TYR A 134 -9.29 4.58 -15.99
N PHE A 135 -8.62 3.82 -15.11
CA PHE A 135 -8.35 4.30 -13.75
C PHE A 135 -7.30 5.40 -13.71
N ASN A 136 -6.32 5.40 -14.60
CA ASN A 136 -5.39 6.52 -14.75
C ASN A 136 -6.13 7.82 -15.14
N THR A 137 -7.13 7.75 -16.03
CA THR A 137 -7.98 8.91 -16.35
C THR A 137 -8.67 9.45 -15.10
N LYS A 138 -9.20 8.58 -14.22
CA LYS A 138 -9.81 9.01 -12.96
C LYS A 138 -8.80 9.65 -12.00
N VAL A 139 -7.58 9.12 -11.93
CA VAL A 139 -6.50 9.70 -11.10
C VAL A 139 -6.08 11.07 -11.64
N ASN A 140 -5.98 11.23 -12.96
CA ASN A 140 -5.72 12.53 -13.58
C ASN A 140 -6.82 13.54 -13.28
N ALA A 141 -8.09 13.16 -13.41
CA ALA A 141 -9.22 14.02 -13.10
C ALA A 141 -9.23 14.48 -11.63
N ASP A 142 -8.90 13.58 -10.69
CA ASP A 142 -8.76 13.91 -9.26
C ASP A 142 -7.65 14.95 -8.99
N GLN A 143 -6.70 15.11 -9.90
CA GLN A 143 -5.55 16.01 -9.80
C GLN A 143 -5.64 17.21 -10.74
N GLU A 144 -6.64 17.26 -11.63
CA GLU A 144 -6.79 18.27 -12.67
C GLU A 144 -6.87 19.69 -12.10
N SER A 145 -7.54 19.83 -10.95
CA SER A 145 -7.58 21.07 -10.20
C SER A 145 -6.17 21.57 -9.86
N ILE A 146 -5.28 20.74 -9.29
CA ILE A 146 -3.89 21.12 -8.96
C ILE A 146 -3.19 21.79 -10.16
N PHE A 147 -3.42 21.26 -11.36
CA PHE A 147 -2.77 21.74 -12.57
C PHE A 147 -3.34 23.05 -13.13
N ASN A 148 -4.55 23.44 -12.72
CA ASN A 148 -5.19 24.69 -13.12
C ASN A 148 -4.85 25.87 -12.21
N TRP A 149 -3.93 25.69 -11.23
CA TRP A 149 -3.41 26.79 -10.45
C TRP A 149 -2.56 27.72 -11.33
N ASP A 150 -3.03 28.95 -11.53
CA ASP A 150 -2.42 29.96 -12.42
C ASP A 150 -1.14 30.59 -11.86
N ARG A 151 -0.65 30.11 -10.70
CA ARG A 151 0.49 30.66 -9.95
C ARG A 151 0.26 32.08 -9.47
N SER A 152 -0.97 32.58 -9.52
CA SER A 152 -1.36 33.84 -8.91
C SER A 152 -1.84 33.57 -7.49
N GLY A 153 -1.36 34.35 -6.52
CA GLY A 153 -1.75 34.20 -5.11
C GLY A 153 -0.58 33.97 -4.15
N SER A 154 -0.89 33.98 -2.86
CA SER A 154 0.07 33.77 -1.78
C SER A 154 0.43 32.29 -1.59
N VAL A 155 1.49 32.02 -0.83
CA VAL A 155 1.90 30.65 -0.49
C VAL A 155 0.80 29.92 0.30
N GLU A 156 0.07 30.63 1.15
CA GLU A 156 -1.06 30.10 1.91
C GLU A 156 -2.20 29.66 0.98
N GLN A 157 -2.54 30.48 -0.02
CA GLN A 157 -3.58 30.12 -1.00
C GLN A 157 -3.18 28.89 -1.82
N PHE A 158 -1.91 28.79 -2.21
CA PHE A 158 -1.36 27.60 -2.85
C PHE A 158 -1.42 26.36 -1.93
N ALA A 159 -1.10 26.54 -0.64
CA ALA A 159 -1.16 25.46 0.34
C ALA A 159 -2.60 24.98 0.58
N ASP A 160 -3.56 25.90 0.78
CA ASP A 160 -4.98 25.60 0.93
C ASP A 160 -5.53 24.83 -0.27
N TYR A 161 -4.97 25.08 -1.46
CA TYR A 161 -5.35 24.40 -2.68
C TYR A 161 -4.78 22.98 -2.81
N ILE A 162 -3.47 22.83 -2.56
CA ILE A 162 -2.74 21.57 -2.78
C ILE A 162 -2.90 20.57 -1.63
N LEU A 163 -2.94 21.06 -0.39
CA LEU A 163 -2.94 20.21 0.80
C LEU A 163 -4.13 19.23 0.85
N PRO A 164 -5.39 19.61 0.56
CA PRO A 164 -6.51 18.66 0.58
C PRO A 164 -6.29 17.45 -0.34
N ILE A 165 -5.71 17.69 -1.52
CA ILE A 165 -5.48 16.63 -2.52
C ILE A 165 -4.29 15.77 -2.14
N HIS A 166 -3.22 16.37 -1.61
CA HIS A 166 -2.10 15.62 -1.05
C HIS A 166 -2.52 14.80 0.17
N PHE A 167 -3.27 15.36 1.12
CA PHE A 167 -3.73 14.66 2.31
C PHE A 167 -4.66 13.49 1.97
N LYS A 168 -5.54 13.64 0.97
CA LYS A 168 -6.39 12.54 0.49
C LYS A 168 -5.57 11.32 0.03
N ASN A 169 -4.39 11.55 -0.54
CA ASN A 169 -3.56 10.50 -1.13
C ASN A 169 -2.28 10.20 -0.33
N ILE A 170 -2.01 10.88 0.78
CA ILE A 170 -0.74 10.81 1.53
C ILE A 170 -0.44 9.40 2.02
N ASP A 171 -1.48 8.69 2.44
CA ASP A 171 -1.39 7.31 2.92
C ASP A 171 -0.91 6.36 1.82
N LEU A 172 -1.36 6.57 0.58
CA LEU A 172 -0.99 5.74 -0.56
C LEU A 172 0.37 6.13 -1.15
N SER A 173 0.72 7.43 -1.13
CA SER A 173 1.94 7.94 -1.76
C SER A 173 3.19 7.80 -0.87
N THR A 174 3.03 7.81 0.45
CA THR A 174 4.17 7.79 1.38
C THR A 174 4.73 6.37 1.51
N HIS A 175 6.02 6.19 1.24
CA HIS A 175 6.69 4.93 1.54
C HIS A 175 6.77 4.73 3.06
N ARG A 176 6.23 3.61 3.53
CA ARG A 176 6.29 3.24 4.94
C ARG A 176 7.42 2.26 5.17
N ASP A 177 8.43 2.71 5.92
CA ASP A 177 9.52 1.85 6.33
C ASP A 177 9.00 0.80 7.33
N TYR A 178 9.03 -0.47 6.91
CA TYR A 178 8.59 -1.59 7.73
C TYR A 178 9.39 -1.69 9.04
N LYS A 179 10.66 -1.25 9.08
CA LYS A 179 11.50 -1.26 10.29
C LYS A 179 10.93 -0.34 11.34
N VAL A 180 10.47 0.85 10.92
CA VAL A 180 9.85 1.82 11.82
C VAL A 180 8.50 1.30 12.31
N GLN A 181 7.69 0.70 11.43
CA GLN A 181 6.41 0.11 11.82
C GLN A 181 6.61 -1.06 12.80
N PHE A 182 7.57 -1.93 12.53
CA PHE A 182 7.96 -3.05 13.39
C PHE A 182 8.40 -2.57 14.77
N LEU A 183 9.26 -1.55 14.84
CA LEU A 183 9.74 -0.98 16.09
C LEU A 183 8.58 -0.44 16.95
N LYS A 184 7.64 0.27 16.31
CA LYS A 184 6.45 0.82 16.98
C LYS A 184 5.60 -0.29 17.59
N VAL A 185 5.28 -1.33 16.83
CA VAL A 185 4.43 -2.42 17.33
C VAL A 185 5.13 -3.30 18.36
N TYR A 186 6.43 -3.54 18.20
CA TYR A 186 7.21 -4.29 19.18
C TYR A 186 7.20 -3.60 20.54
N TYR A 187 7.48 -2.29 20.58
CA TYR A 187 7.41 -1.54 21.83
C TYR A 187 5.98 -1.38 22.34
N PHE A 188 4.98 -1.32 21.46
CA PHE A 188 3.59 -1.32 21.88
C PHE A 188 3.24 -2.59 22.66
N PHE A 189 3.62 -3.77 22.16
CA PHE A 189 3.40 -5.02 22.89
C PHE A 189 4.15 -5.06 24.23
N LYS A 190 5.38 -4.55 24.26
CA LYS A 190 6.15 -4.40 25.51
C LYS A 190 5.43 -3.49 26.52
N PHE A 191 4.82 -2.42 26.05
CA PHE A 191 3.98 -1.56 26.89
C PHE A 191 2.74 -2.32 27.39
N CYS A 192 2.07 -3.08 26.51
CA CYS A 192 0.92 -3.88 26.92
C CYS A 192 1.25 -4.92 27.99
N GLU A 193 2.44 -5.52 27.97
CA GLU A 193 2.88 -6.45 29.03
C GLU A 193 3.02 -5.76 30.40
N GLN A 194 3.34 -4.47 30.42
CA GLN A 194 3.65 -3.72 31.65
C GLN A 194 2.43 -3.03 32.25
N ASP A 195 1.43 -2.69 31.43
CA ASP A 195 0.21 -2.04 31.87
C ASP A 195 -0.93 -3.05 32.11
N ALA A 196 -1.53 -3.03 33.30
CA ALA A 196 -2.54 -3.99 33.71
C ALA A 196 -3.79 -4.01 32.79
N LYS A 197 -4.20 -2.83 32.28
CA LYS A 197 -5.36 -2.71 31.39
C LYS A 197 -5.01 -3.27 30.00
N TYR A 198 -3.86 -2.87 29.45
CA TYR A 198 -3.44 -3.31 28.12
C TYR A 198 -3.00 -4.77 28.05
N SER A 199 -2.55 -5.36 29.16
CA SER A 199 -2.22 -6.80 29.23
C SER A 199 -3.45 -7.68 28.95
N THR A 200 -4.60 -7.27 29.48
CA THR A 200 -5.88 -7.92 29.20
C THR A 200 -6.26 -7.79 27.71
N TYR A 201 -6.09 -6.59 27.13
CA TYR A 201 -6.36 -6.36 25.71
C TYR A 201 -5.45 -7.18 24.79
N LEU A 202 -4.16 -7.28 25.14
CA LEU A 202 -3.22 -8.12 24.42
C LEU A 202 -3.62 -9.60 24.46
N THR A 203 -4.05 -10.08 25.63
CA THR A 203 -4.53 -11.45 25.78
C THR A 203 -5.75 -11.71 24.90
N ASN A 204 -6.73 -10.80 24.89
CA ASN A 204 -7.92 -10.91 24.05
C ASN A 204 -7.56 -10.95 22.55
N PHE A 205 -6.67 -10.07 22.11
CA PHE A 205 -6.18 -10.01 20.74
C PHE A 205 -5.49 -11.32 20.31
N LEU A 206 -4.58 -11.83 21.15
CA LEU A 206 -3.85 -13.08 20.87
C LEU A 206 -4.77 -14.29 20.84
N ASN A 207 -5.73 -14.38 21.76
CA ASN A 207 -6.71 -15.45 21.81
C ASN A 207 -7.63 -15.44 20.59
N ALA A 208 -8.09 -14.25 20.16
CA ALA A 208 -8.91 -14.12 18.96
C ALA A 208 -8.21 -14.61 17.69
N LEU A 209 -6.89 -14.39 17.60
CA LEU A 209 -6.07 -14.86 16.49
C LEU A 209 -5.58 -16.32 16.66
N LYS A 210 -5.85 -16.96 17.79
CA LYS A 210 -5.30 -18.27 18.16
C LYS A 210 -3.77 -18.29 18.11
N ILE A 211 -3.14 -17.22 18.58
CA ILE A 211 -1.68 -17.05 18.62
C ILE A 211 -1.21 -17.04 20.07
N LYS A 212 -0.18 -17.83 20.39
CA LYS A 212 0.32 -17.96 21.78
C LYS A 212 1.01 -16.69 22.30
N THR A 213 1.77 -16.00 21.46
CA THR A 213 2.60 -14.84 21.86
C THR A 213 2.57 -13.77 20.78
N TYR A 214 2.74 -12.50 21.14
CA TYR A 214 2.92 -11.46 20.12
C TYR A 214 4.21 -11.65 19.32
N GLY A 215 5.22 -12.34 19.87
CA GLY A 215 6.40 -12.74 19.11
C GLY A 215 6.04 -13.61 17.92
N ASN A 216 5.15 -14.57 18.10
CA ASN A 216 4.64 -15.41 17.00
C ASN A 216 3.83 -14.59 15.99
N TYR A 217 3.04 -13.61 16.44
CA TYR A 217 2.34 -12.68 15.55
C TYR A 217 3.33 -11.87 14.70
N LEU A 218 4.30 -11.23 15.34
CA LEU A 218 5.32 -10.41 14.68
C LEU A 218 6.14 -11.23 13.68
N TRP A 219 6.52 -12.46 14.05
CA TRP A 219 7.24 -13.37 13.17
C TRP A 219 6.43 -13.74 11.93
N ARG A 220 5.13 -14.07 12.07
CA ARG A 220 4.24 -14.39 10.94
C ARG A 220 4.15 -13.24 9.92
N VAL A 221 4.18 -11.99 10.38
CA VAL A 221 4.18 -10.83 9.45
C VAL A 221 5.58 -10.61 8.87
N LEU A 222 6.64 -10.68 9.67
CA LEU A 222 8.02 -10.45 9.23
C LEU A 222 8.52 -11.49 8.23
N ASP A 223 8.28 -12.77 8.48
CA ASP A 223 8.75 -13.88 7.66
C ASP A 223 8.30 -13.73 6.20
N GLN A 224 7.00 -13.47 6.01
CA GLN A 224 6.44 -13.25 4.68
C GLN A 224 6.90 -11.95 4.03
N MET A 225 7.18 -10.92 4.85
CA MET A 225 7.78 -9.69 4.33
C MET A 225 9.17 -9.92 3.78
N PHE A 226 10.00 -10.69 4.48
CA PHE A 226 11.32 -11.06 3.99
C PHE A 226 11.23 -11.86 2.70
N LEU A 227 10.33 -12.84 2.62
CA LEU A 227 10.12 -13.60 1.40
C LEU A 227 9.76 -12.70 0.22
N LEU A 228 8.85 -11.73 0.39
CA LEU A 228 8.43 -10.83 -0.71
C LEU A 228 9.47 -9.76 -1.09
N THR A 229 10.36 -9.39 -0.18
CA THR A 229 11.29 -8.25 -0.38
C THR A 229 12.72 -8.68 -0.68
N LEU A 230 13.16 -9.83 -0.18
CA LEU A 230 14.51 -10.37 -0.35
C LEU A 230 14.62 -11.31 -1.56
N ASN A 231 13.51 -11.86 -2.05
CA ASN A 231 13.54 -12.66 -3.28
C ASN A 231 14.03 -11.80 -4.47
N GLU A 232 14.95 -12.37 -5.23
CA GLU A 232 15.49 -11.75 -6.46
C GLU A 232 14.38 -11.57 -7.49
N GLU A 233 13.54 -12.60 -7.66
CA GLU A 233 12.36 -12.54 -8.52
C GLU A 233 11.22 -11.75 -7.86
N VAL A 234 10.56 -10.92 -8.67
CA VAL A 234 9.36 -10.19 -8.23
C VAL A 234 8.18 -11.14 -8.32
N THR A 235 7.80 -11.73 -7.18
CA THR A 235 6.58 -12.54 -7.04
C THR A 235 5.67 -11.95 -5.96
N THR A 236 4.37 -12.10 -6.17
CA THR A 236 3.31 -11.85 -5.17
C THR A 236 2.58 -13.13 -4.78
N LYS A 237 2.87 -14.24 -5.46
CA LYS A 237 2.31 -15.55 -5.18
C LYS A 237 3.27 -16.30 -4.27
N VAL A 238 2.76 -16.73 -3.12
CA VAL A 238 3.57 -17.42 -2.12
C VAL A 238 2.93 -18.74 -1.73
N GLN A 239 3.79 -19.73 -1.53
CA GLN A 239 3.43 -20.99 -0.93
C GLN A 239 3.72 -20.89 0.56
N ILE A 240 2.68 -21.03 1.39
CA ILE A 240 2.83 -21.02 2.84
C ILE A 240 2.80 -22.47 3.32
N ALA A 241 3.79 -22.87 4.11
CA ALA A 241 3.83 -24.15 4.80
C ALA A 241 3.80 -23.89 6.31
N GLY A 242 2.93 -24.58 7.03
CA GLY A 242 2.77 -24.38 8.46
C GLY A 242 1.66 -25.24 9.05
N ASP A 243 1.57 -25.22 10.39
CA ASP A 243 0.49 -25.89 11.12
C ASP A 243 -0.87 -25.18 10.91
N GLU A 244 -1.93 -25.78 11.45
CA GLU A 244 -3.30 -25.23 11.35
C GLU A 244 -3.40 -23.80 11.91
N GLN A 245 -2.67 -23.49 12.99
CA GLN A 245 -2.68 -22.15 13.58
C GLN A 245 -1.99 -21.12 12.68
N TYR A 246 -0.92 -21.53 12.00
CA TYR A 246 -0.20 -20.73 11.03
C TYR A 246 -1.10 -20.45 9.82
N MET A 247 -1.74 -21.48 9.27
CA MET A 247 -2.68 -21.33 8.14
C MET A 247 -3.90 -20.50 8.50
N SER A 248 -4.47 -20.69 9.69
CA SER A 248 -5.63 -19.90 10.15
C SER A 248 -5.33 -18.40 10.17
N PHE A 249 -4.09 -18.00 10.45
CA PHE A 249 -3.72 -16.58 10.43
C PHE A 249 -3.82 -15.98 9.03
N TYR A 250 -3.26 -16.63 8.01
CA TYR A 250 -3.32 -16.14 6.63
C TYR A 250 -4.72 -16.25 6.05
N ASN A 251 -5.47 -17.30 6.38
CA ASN A 251 -6.88 -17.45 5.99
C ASN A 251 -7.77 -16.32 6.56
N ASN A 252 -7.44 -15.80 7.75
CA ASN A 252 -8.16 -14.66 8.35
C ASN A 252 -7.77 -13.33 7.69
N LEU A 253 -6.63 -13.28 6.99
CA LEU A 253 -6.17 -12.11 6.24
C LEU A 253 -6.49 -12.21 4.75
N SER A 254 -7.12 -13.30 4.30
CA SER A 254 -7.46 -13.52 2.91
C SER A 254 -8.92 -13.21 2.59
N ILE A 255 -9.11 -12.67 1.39
CA ILE A 255 -10.40 -12.57 0.75
C ILE A 255 -10.84 -13.99 0.38
N ASN A 256 -11.78 -14.53 1.17
CA ASN A 256 -12.31 -15.89 1.00
C ASN A 256 -13.60 -15.93 0.16
N SER A 257 -14.18 -14.76 -0.13
CA SER A 257 -15.38 -14.58 -0.96
C SER A 257 -15.28 -13.31 -1.79
N ASN A 258 -16.12 -13.15 -2.80
CA ASN A 258 -16.17 -11.87 -3.54
C ASN A 258 -16.43 -10.71 -2.57
N ILE A 259 -15.65 -9.64 -2.73
CA ILE A 259 -16.00 -8.35 -2.13
C ILE A 259 -17.32 -7.92 -2.78
N LYS A 260 -18.27 -7.45 -1.97
CA LYS A 260 -19.61 -7.09 -2.46
C LYS A 260 -19.69 -5.68 -3.04
N GLU A 261 -18.79 -4.79 -2.63
CA GLU A 261 -18.84 -3.37 -3.02
C GLU A 261 -17.45 -2.75 -3.17
N ILE A 262 -17.38 -1.70 -3.99
CA ILE A 262 -16.20 -0.86 -4.14
C ILE A 262 -16.18 0.17 -3.02
N HIS A 263 -15.11 0.22 -2.23
CA HIS A 263 -14.92 1.21 -1.18
C HIS A 263 -13.88 2.27 -1.58
N PRO A 264 -14.18 3.58 -1.48
CA PRO A 264 -13.23 4.66 -1.81
C PRO A 264 -11.91 4.57 -1.03
N ASP A 265 -11.97 4.22 0.25
CA ASP A 265 -10.78 4.07 1.12
C ASP A 265 -10.11 2.69 1.04
N LEU A 266 -10.55 1.83 0.12
CA LEU A 266 -10.01 0.48 -0.08
C LEU A 266 -10.12 -0.42 1.18
N LEU A 267 -11.13 -0.20 2.04
CA LEU A 267 -11.28 -0.92 3.30
C LEU A 267 -11.21 -2.45 3.14
N PRO A 268 -11.87 -3.08 2.15
CA PRO A 268 -11.77 -4.54 1.97
C PRO A 268 -10.34 -5.02 1.71
N LEU A 269 -9.59 -4.30 0.87
CA LEU A 269 -8.19 -4.62 0.56
C LEU A 269 -7.27 -4.41 1.77
N ARG A 270 -7.54 -3.40 2.60
CA ARG A 270 -6.76 -3.12 3.82
C ARG A 270 -7.00 -4.16 4.90
N GLN A 271 -8.25 -4.60 5.04
CA GLN A 271 -8.66 -5.60 6.00
C GLN A 271 -8.11 -6.97 5.61
N PHE A 272 -8.25 -7.32 4.32
CA PHE A 272 -7.87 -8.60 3.74
C PHE A 272 -6.88 -8.41 2.58
N PRO A 273 -5.59 -8.18 2.85
CA PRO A 273 -4.58 -7.90 1.83
C PRO A 273 -4.17 -9.12 0.98
N LEU A 274 -4.68 -10.31 1.31
CA LEU A 274 -4.37 -11.56 0.62
C LEU A 274 -5.57 -12.05 -0.18
N PHE A 275 -5.31 -12.78 -1.25
CA PHE A 275 -6.30 -13.56 -1.97
C PHE A 275 -5.91 -15.03 -1.93
N LYS A 276 -6.82 -15.90 -1.52
CA LYS A 276 -6.56 -17.34 -1.39
C LYS A 276 -6.67 -18.01 -2.77
N LEU A 277 -5.57 -18.58 -3.28
CA LEU A 277 -5.54 -19.27 -4.57
C LEU A 277 -5.93 -20.74 -4.42
N THR A 278 -5.29 -21.42 -3.46
CA THR A 278 -5.53 -22.80 -3.02
C THR A 278 -5.35 -22.87 -1.49
N ASP A 279 -5.40 -24.06 -0.87
CA ASP A 279 -5.35 -24.18 0.59
C ASP A 279 -4.08 -23.67 1.26
N ASN A 280 -2.97 -23.67 0.53
CA ASN A 280 -1.66 -23.29 1.04
C ASN A 280 -0.95 -22.27 0.13
N GLN A 281 -1.67 -21.71 -0.85
CA GLN A 281 -1.14 -20.73 -1.77
C GLN A 281 -1.94 -19.44 -1.71
N PHE A 282 -1.22 -18.33 -1.50
CA PHE A 282 -1.79 -17.01 -1.33
C PHE A 282 -1.19 -16.02 -2.33
N LEU A 283 -2.02 -15.11 -2.81
CA LEU A 283 -1.62 -13.97 -3.62
C LEU A 283 -1.66 -12.71 -2.76
N TYR A 284 -0.54 -12.01 -2.65
CA TYR A 284 -0.47 -10.70 -2.02
C TYR A 284 -0.99 -9.64 -2.99
N LEU A 285 -2.14 -9.05 -2.68
CA LEU A 285 -2.77 -8.08 -3.58
C LEU A 285 -1.93 -6.81 -3.70
N ASP A 286 -1.42 -6.34 -2.55
CA ASP A 286 -0.40 -5.31 -2.44
C ASP A 286 0.39 -5.53 -1.14
N TYR A 287 1.69 -5.78 -1.25
CA TYR A 287 2.51 -6.07 -0.07
C TYR A 287 2.54 -4.90 0.92
N ARG A 288 2.37 -3.64 0.47
CA ARG A 288 2.37 -2.49 1.38
C ARG A 288 1.14 -2.47 2.29
N LEU A 289 -0.02 -2.94 1.81
CA LEU A 289 -1.19 -3.14 2.67
C LEU A 289 -0.95 -4.25 3.69
N PHE A 290 -0.13 -5.25 3.36
CA PHE A 290 0.31 -6.25 4.33
C PHE A 290 1.30 -5.67 5.35
N VAL A 291 2.25 -4.80 4.95
CA VAL A 291 3.14 -4.07 5.88
C VAL A 291 2.32 -3.28 6.91
N ASP A 292 1.16 -2.73 6.52
CA ASP A 292 0.30 -1.98 7.43
C ASP A 292 -0.24 -2.86 8.58
N LYS A 293 -0.23 -4.19 8.47
CA LYS A 293 -0.51 -5.13 9.58
C LYS A 293 0.56 -5.12 10.67
N PHE A 294 1.70 -4.44 10.49
CA PHE A 294 2.58 -4.14 11.62
C PHE A 294 1.97 -3.12 12.56
N TYR A 295 1.37 -2.03 12.07
CA TYR A 295 0.97 -0.94 12.97
C TYR A 295 -0.35 -0.29 12.58
N GLN A 296 -0.51 0.23 11.37
CA GLN A 296 -1.70 1.02 11.03
C GLN A 296 -2.98 0.18 11.04
N SER A 297 -3.01 -0.89 10.26
CA SER A 297 -4.13 -1.84 10.26
C SER A 297 -4.18 -2.62 11.58
N PHE A 298 -3.02 -2.90 12.18
CA PHE A 298 -2.93 -3.54 13.49
C PHE A 298 -3.71 -2.79 14.58
N LEU A 299 -3.67 -1.46 14.63
CA LEU A 299 -4.41 -0.71 15.66
C LEU A 299 -5.93 -0.91 15.54
N PHE A 300 -6.46 -1.03 14.32
CA PHE A 300 -7.88 -1.32 14.11
C PHE A 300 -8.20 -2.77 14.52
N ASP A 301 -7.37 -3.72 14.10
CA ASP A 301 -7.53 -5.13 14.44
C ASP A 301 -7.45 -5.32 15.98
N PHE A 302 -6.47 -4.70 16.63
CA PHE A 302 -6.29 -4.73 18.08
C PHE A 302 -7.48 -4.11 18.81
N ALA A 303 -7.92 -2.91 18.40
CA ALA A 303 -9.06 -2.25 19.02
C ALA A 303 -10.35 -3.07 18.89
N SER A 304 -10.57 -3.67 17.73
CA SER A 304 -11.72 -4.54 17.46
C SER A 304 -11.72 -5.76 18.39
N GLN A 305 -10.61 -6.49 18.48
CA GLN A 305 -10.51 -7.68 19.34
C GLN A 305 -10.50 -7.33 20.84
N ALA A 306 -9.93 -6.18 21.20
CA ALA A 306 -9.95 -5.67 22.57
C ALA A 306 -11.29 -5.03 22.96
N LYS A 307 -12.22 -4.87 22.01
CA LYS A 307 -13.53 -4.19 22.20
C LYS A 307 -13.39 -2.78 22.75
N ILE A 308 -12.44 -2.02 22.22
CA ILE A 308 -12.20 -0.61 22.57
C ILE A 308 -12.36 0.30 21.35
N SER A 309 -12.61 1.58 21.59
CA SER A 309 -12.62 2.59 20.54
C SER A 309 -11.20 2.78 19.97
N VAL A 310 -11.09 2.75 18.64
CA VAL A 310 -9.84 3.09 17.92
C VAL A 310 -9.39 4.51 18.26
N GLY A 311 -10.32 5.45 18.42
CA GLY A 311 -10.01 6.82 18.82
C GLY A 311 -9.36 6.88 20.19
N SER A 312 -9.95 6.18 21.17
CA SER A 312 -9.38 6.09 22.53
C SER A 312 -8.00 5.42 22.53
N LEU A 313 -7.83 4.34 21.78
CA LEU A 313 -6.54 3.67 21.62
C LEU A 313 -5.50 4.64 21.04
N LYS A 314 -5.82 5.34 19.95
CA LYS A 314 -4.91 6.27 19.28
C LYS A 314 -4.52 7.46 20.17
N SER A 315 -5.47 8.07 20.88
CA SER A 315 -5.18 9.16 21.82
C SER A 315 -4.21 8.70 22.91
N HIS A 316 -4.51 7.58 23.57
CA HIS A 316 -3.65 7.06 24.62
C HIS A 316 -2.28 6.62 24.10
N MET A 317 -2.23 6.09 22.87
CA MET A 317 -0.98 5.77 22.20
C MET A 317 -0.14 7.00 21.87
N GLY A 318 -0.76 8.14 21.57
CA GLY A 318 -0.07 9.42 21.41
C GLY A 318 0.50 9.91 22.73
N GLU A 319 -0.38 10.13 23.70
CA GLU A 319 -0.07 10.79 24.98
C GLU A 319 0.88 9.96 25.86
N HIS A 320 0.65 8.65 25.97
CA HIS A 320 1.40 7.82 26.91
C HIS A 320 2.47 7.00 26.20
N PHE A 321 2.11 6.19 25.22
CA PHE A 321 3.08 5.30 24.61
C PHE A 321 4.16 6.04 23.81
N SER A 322 3.75 6.92 22.88
CA SER A 322 4.68 7.53 21.93
C SER A 322 5.64 8.48 22.64
N GLU A 323 5.14 9.35 23.50
CA GLU A 323 5.93 10.36 24.18
C GLU A 323 6.73 9.80 25.36
N THR A 324 6.12 8.94 26.19
CA THR A 324 6.76 8.55 27.45
C THR A 324 7.58 7.27 27.35
N ILE A 325 7.36 6.45 26.32
CA ILE A 325 8.05 5.16 26.16
C ILE A 325 8.87 5.15 24.89
N LEU A 326 8.22 5.23 23.73
CA LEU A 326 8.90 5.02 22.44
C LEU A 326 9.96 6.09 22.18
N PHE A 327 9.63 7.37 22.40
CA PHE A 327 10.55 8.48 22.20
C PHE A 327 11.83 8.32 23.03
N TYR A 328 11.70 8.13 24.35
CA TYR A 328 12.87 7.98 25.22
C TYR A 328 13.68 6.72 24.90
N LYS A 329 13.03 5.64 24.45
CA LYS A 329 13.74 4.43 24.05
C LYS A 329 14.55 4.64 22.76
N VAL A 330 13.99 5.35 21.79
CA VAL A 330 14.71 5.74 20.56
C VAL A 330 15.87 6.68 20.90
N MET A 331 15.63 7.74 21.69
CA MET A 331 16.67 8.70 22.09
C MET A 331 17.81 8.02 22.85
N SER A 332 17.50 7.17 23.83
CA SER A 332 18.51 6.47 24.62
C SER A 332 19.37 5.53 23.78
N ASN A 333 18.80 4.89 22.75
CA ASN A 333 19.54 4.02 21.84
C ASN A 333 20.37 4.80 20.81
N CYS A 334 19.82 5.86 20.21
CA CYS A 334 20.53 6.68 19.22
C CYS A 334 21.66 7.50 19.84
N PHE A 335 21.45 7.99 21.07
CA PHE A 335 22.39 8.84 21.79
C PHE A 335 23.06 8.11 22.96
N ASN A 336 23.16 6.78 22.89
CA ASN A 336 23.73 5.98 23.99
C ASN A 336 25.17 6.39 24.36
N LYS A 337 25.95 6.84 23.38
CA LYS A 337 27.34 7.29 23.52
C LYS A 337 27.51 8.81 23.68
N TYR A 338 26.43 9.59 23.66
CA TYR A 338 26.50 11.05 23.72
C TYR A 338 25.93 11.55 25.06
N GLY A 339 26.68 12.46 25.70
CA GLY A 339 26.32 13.08 26.98
C GLY A 339 26.60 12.20 28.21
N HIS A 340 27.11 12.82 29.27
CA HIS A 340 27.33 12.16 30.57
C HIS A 340 26.04 12.02 31.40
N THR A 341 25.06 12.89 31.14
CA THR A 341 23.80 12.95 31.87
C THR A 341 22.64 12.82 30.91
N LYS A 342 21.71 11.90 31.21
CA LYS A 342 20.49 11.68 30.44
C LYS A 342 19.33 11.85 31.40
N LEU A 343 18.48 12.83 31.12
CA LEU A 343 17.30 13.12 31.92
C LEU A 343 16.08 13.02 31.02
N ASN A 344 15.07 12.27 31.46
CA ASN A 344 13.74 12.37 30.89
C ASN A 344 13.01 13.62 31.42
N GLY A 345 11.85 13.96 30.83
CA GLY A 345 11.10 15.16 31.21
C GLY A 345 10.69 15.19 32.69
N LYS A 346 10.40 14.04 33.31
CA LYS A 346 10.08 13.95 34.75
C LYS A 346 11.32 14.22 35.61
N GLU A 347 12.45 13.64 35.25
CA GLU A 347 13.73 13.83 35.92
C GLU A 347 14.22 15.26 35.80
N LEU A 348 14.09 15.87 34.61
CA LEU A 348 14.43 17.26 34.37
C LEU A 348 13.57 18.20 35.22
N LYS A 349 12.25 17.98 35.25
CA LYS A 349 11.33 18.79 36.07
C LYS A 349 11.68 18.71 37.56
N LYS A 350 11.96 17.50 38.07
CA LYS A 350 12.38 17.29 39.47
C LYS A 350 13.73 17.95 39.79
N ASN A 351 14.62 18.06 38.81
CA ASN A 351 15.91 18.74 38.97
C ASN A 351 15.78 20.27 38.87
N ILE A 352 14.87 20.79 38.04
CA ILE A 352 14.60 22.23 37.94
C ILE A 352 13.85 22.74 39.18
N GLU A 353 12.88 22.00 39.71
CA GLU A 353 12.13 22.36 40.94
C GLU A 353 12.98 22.30 42.22
N ARG A 354 14.23 21.82 42.14
CA ARG A 354 15.21 21.82 43.24
C ARG A 354 16.12 23.05 43.25
N PHE A 355 16.06 23.88 42.21
CA PHE A 355 16.67 25.21 42.15
C PHE A 355 15.57 26.27 42.30
#